data_AF-A0A966DPC1-F1
#
_entry.id   AF-A0A966DPC1-F1
#
_cell.length_a   1.000
_cell.length_b   1.000
_cell.length_c   1.000
_cell.angle_alpha   90.00
_cell.angle_beta   90.00
_cell.angle_gamma   90.00
#
_symmetry.space_group_name_H-M   'P 1'
#
loop_
_entity.id
_entity.type
_entity.pdbx_description
1 polymer ?
#
loop_
_entity_poly.entity_id
_entity_poly.type
_entity_poly.pdbx_seq_one_letter_code
_entity_poly.pdbx_strand_id
1 'polypeptide(L)'
;MKYQEKCECCGGVVTAYTHRLNVPLVKALRKLVDYFEKYHLACNLQKSLDLTHNQLANFQKLQYFGLVYGAKGGWIPTEEGIKFIHGEVTCMDIVATMANQVLSYDHKAWETHSKEPMAVNISDIDYYSYKRREEYQAEKSPQANLF
;
A
#
# COMPACT_ATOMS: atom_id res chain seq x y z
N MET A 1 -8.50 -11.26 -12.38
CA MET A 1 -9.74 -10.73 -12.97
C MET A 1 -9.75 -11.01 -14.45
N LYS A 2 -10.90 -11.35 -15.04
CA LYS A 2 -11.04 -11.65 -16.48
C LYS A 2 -12.11 -10.74 -17.08
N TYR A 3 -11.89 -9.43 -16.98
CA TYR A 3 -12.85 -8.42 -17.41
C TYR A 3 -12.19 -7.43 -18.38
N GLN A 4 -12.83 -7.17 -19.52
CA GLN A 4 -12.32 -6.32 -20.59
C GLN A 4 -13.45 -5.50 -21.23
N GLU A 5 -13.13 -4.28 -21.64
CA GLU A 5 -14.01 -3.40 -22.40
C GLU A 5 -13.33 -2.94 -23.68
N LYS A 6 -14.10 -2.76 -24.75
CA LYS A 6 -13.62 -2.13 -26.00
C LYS A 6 -13.97 -0.66 -25.98
N CYS A 7 -12.99 0.19 -26.26
CA CYS A 7 -13.18 1.61 -26.47
C CYS A 7 -13.99 1.84 -27.76
N GLU A 8 -15.11 2.55 -27.66
CA GLU A 8 -15.98 2.83 -28.80
C GLU A 8 -15.32 3.76 -29.83
N CYS A 9 -14.42 4.66 -29.40
CA CYS A 9 -13.78 5.63 -30.28
C CYS A 9 -12.67 5.04 -31.16
N CYS A 10 -11.90 4.09 -30.65
CA CYS A 10 -10.69 3.59 -31.33
C CYS A 10 -10.60 2.05 -31.43
N GLY A 11 -11.55 1.31 -30.86
CA GLY A 11 -11.55 -0.14 -30.83
C GLY A 11 -10.52 -0.78 -29.89
N GLY A 12 -9.73 0.02 -29.16
CA GLY A 12 -8.74 -0.46 -28.20
C GLY A 12 -9.38 -1.25 -27.05
N VAL A 13 -8.69 -2.27 -26.54
CA VAL A 13 -9.17 -3.09 -25.42
C VAL A 13 -8.56 -2.59 -24.11
N VAL A 14 -9.42 -2.25 -23.15
CA VAL A 14 -9.03 -1.93 -21.78
C VAL A 14 -9.32 -3.13 -20.88
N THR A 15 -8.32 -3.56 -20.10
CA THR A 15 -8.44 -4.71 -19.20
C THR A 15 -8.48 -4.23 -17.76
N ALA A 16 -9.32 -4.86 -16.94
CA ALA A 16 -9.33 -4.62 -15.50
C ALA A 16 -8.28 -5.49 -14.79
N TYR A 17 -7.57 -4.88 -13.84
CA TYR A 17 -6.49 -5.51 -13.06
C TYR A 17 -6.80 -5.48 -11.57
N THR A 18 -6.45 -6.54 -10.86
CA THR A 18 -6.48 -6.63 -9.40
C THR A 18 -5.12 -6.29 -8.82
N HIS A 19 -5.11 -5.49 -7.78
CA HIS A 19 -3.93 -5.26 -6.96
C HIS A 19 -4.22 -5.76 -5.55
N ARG A 20 -3.28 -6.49 -4.98
CA ARG A 20 -3.37 -7.01 -3.61
C ARG A 20 -2.41 -6.25 -2.72
N LEU A 21 -2.89 -5.76 -1.58
CA LEU A 21 -2.07 -5.22 -0.52
C LEU A 21 -1.32 -6.37 0.15
N ASN A 22 -0.01 -6.39 -0.01
CA ASN A 22 0.86 -7.48 0.41
C ASN A 22 2.02 -6.98 1.26
N VAL A 23 2.76 -7.91 1.88
CA VAL A 23 3.88 -7.59 2.76
C VAL A 23 4.91 -6.64 2.11
N PRO A 24 5.38 -6.84 0.85
CA PRO A 24 6.26 -5.88 0.20
C PRO A 24 5.71 -4.45 0.12
N LEU A 25 4.42 -4.28 -0.21
CA LEU A 25 3.78 -2.96 -0.28
C LEU A 25 3.68 -2.31 1.09
N VAL A 26 3.27 -3.07 2.11
CA VAL A 26 3.17 -2.58 3.50
C VAL A 26 4.53 -2.16 4.03
N LYS A 27 5.60 -2.94 3.78
CA LYS A 27 6.97 -2.57 4.16
C LYS A 27 7.44 -1.29 3.48
N ALA A 28 7.08 -1.10 2.22
CA ALA A 28 7.45 0.11 1.50
C ALA A 28 6.67 1.34 2.02
N LEU A 29 5.39 1.16 2.36
CA LEU A 29 4.58 2.19 3.01
C LEU A 29 5.13 2.55 4.40
N ARG A 30 5.48 1.58 5.24
CA ARG A 30 6.12 1.82 6.55
C ARG A 30 7.38 2.67 6.41
N LYS A 31 8.28 2.33 5.47
CA LYS A 31 9.49 3.13 5.22
C LYS A 31 9.17 4.57 4.81
N LEU A 32 8.12 4.77 4.02
CA LEU A 32 7.67 6.11 3.62
C LEU A 32 7.13 6.90 4.82
N VAL A 33 6.30 6.28 5.64
CA VAL A 33 5.75 6.90 6.86
C VAL A 33 6.88 7.26 7.81
N ASP A 34 7.80 6.36 8.10
CA ASP A 34 8.95 6.62 8.96
C ASP A 34 9.81 7.79 8.44
N TYR A 35 9.99 7.89 7.11
CA TYR A 35 10.68 9.02 6.49
C TYR A 35 9.89 10.33 6.65
N PHE A 36 8.59 10.29 6.40
CA PHE A 36 7.73 11.47 6.47
C PHE A 36 7.58 11.99 7.90
N GLU A 37 7.44 11.12 8.89
CA GLU A 37 7.37 11.51 10.30
C GLU A 37 8.69 12.10 10.80
N LYS A 38 9.82 11.59 10.30
CA LYS A 38 11.13 12.09 10.69
C LYS A 38 11.49 13.43 10.08
N TYR A 39 11.14 13.65 8.81
CA TYR A 39 11.61 14.80 8.03
C TYR A 39 10.52 15.79 7.64
N HIS A 40 9.25 15.39 7.65
CA HIS A 40 8.10 16.15 7.14
C HIS A 40 8.28 16.63 5.68
N LEU A 41 8.94 15.80 4.86
CA LEU A 41 9.25 16.10 3.46
C LEU A 41 8.76 15.00 2.52
N ALA A 42 8.52 15.37 1.26
CA ALA A 42 8.25 14.41 0.20
C ALA A 42 9.47 13.50 -0.04
N CYS A 43 9.22 12.20 -0.14
CA CYS A 43 10.26 11.19 -0.29
C CYS A 43 10.57 10.93 -1.77
N ASN A 44 11.83 11.12 -2.17
CA ASN A 44 12.28 10.63 -3.47
C ASN A 44 12.61 9.15 -3.36
N LEU A 45 11.70 8.27 -3.78
CA LEU A 45 11.83 6.82 -3.55
C LEU A 45 13.14 6.21 -4.07
N GLN A 46 13.63 6.67 -5.22
CA GLN A 46 14.89 6.16 -5.80
C GLN A 46 16.10 6.62 -4.99
N LYS A 47 16.15 7.91 -4.59
CA LYS A 47 17.31 8.47 -3.89
C LYS A 47 17.29 8.20 -2.38
N SER A 48 16.10 8.10 -1.79
CA SER A 48 15.90 8.08 -0.34
C SER A 48 15.63 6.68 0.21
N LEU A 49 15.07 5.76 -0.60
CA LEU A 49 14.71 4.41 -0.14
C LEU A 49 15.44 3.27 -0.89
N ASP A 50 16.29 3.60 -1.86
CA ASP A 50 17.08 2.64 -2.66
C ASP A 50 16.23 1.50 -3.24
N LEU A 51 15.05 1.85 -3.77
CA LEU A 51 14.12 0.88 -4.34
C LEU A 51 14.54 0.52 -5.77
N THR A 52 14.61 -0.78 -6.06
CA THR A 52 14.71 -1.31 -7.43
C THR A 52 13.51 -0.88 -8.28
N HIS A 53 13.64 -0.93 -9.62
CA HIS A 53 12.55 -0.59 -10.53
C HIS A 53 11.25 -1.37 -10.26
N ASN A 54 11.36 -2.66 -9.96
CA ASN A 54 10.20 -3.50 -9.63
C ASN A 54 9.55 -3.11 -8.31
N GLN A 55 10.35 -2.71 -7.31
CA GLN A 55 9.83 -2.21 -6.04
C GLN A 55 9.16 -0.86 -6.20
N LEU A 56 9.69 0.01 -7.06
CA LEU A 56 9.09 1.30 -7.40
C LEU A 56 7.73 1.12 -8.09
N ALA A 57 7.66 0.26 -9.10
CA ALA A 57 6.41 -0.03 -9.81
C ALA A 57 5.35 -0.66 -8.88
N ASN A 58 5.79 -1.47 -7.89
CA ASN A 58 4.89 -1.97 -6.86
C ASN A 58 4.46 -0.84 -5.91
N PHE A 59 5.38 -0.01 -5.42
CA PHE A 59 5.06 1.10 -4.52
C PHE A 59 3.97 2.00 -5.09
N GLN A 60 4.04 2.34 -6.39
CA GLN A 60 3.04 3.18 -7.05
C GLN A 60 1.61 2.63 -6.93
N LYS A 61 1.45 1.30 -6.78
CA LYS A 61 0.13 0.67 -6.56
C LYS A 61 -0.51 1.05 -5.24
N LEU A 62 0.26 1.50 -4.23
CA LEU A 62 -0.27 2.01 -2.96
C LEU A 62 -1.23 3.19 -3.17
N GLN A 63 -1.10 3.93 -4.28
CA GLN A 63 -2.01 5.00 -4.62
C GLN A 63 -3.44 4.48 -4.91
N TYR A 64 -3.57 3.27 -5.48
CA TYR A 64 -4.88 2.66 -5.71
C TYR A 64 -5.60 2.27 -4.42
N PHE A 65 -4.86 2.13 -3.32
CA PHE A 65 -5.41 1.90 -1.98
C PHE A 65 -5.67 3.21 -1.22
N GLY A 66 -5.38 4.37 -1.82
CA GLY A 66 -5.51 5.67 -1.15
C GLY A 66 -4.52 5.90 -0.01
N LEU A 67 -3.42 5.13 0.06
CA LEU A 67 -2.46 5.20 1.17
C LEU A 67 -1.29 6.17 0.91
N VAL A 68 -1.07 6.55 -0.34
CA VAL A 68 -0.02 7.48 -0.76
C VAL A 68 -0.50 8.36 -1.90
N TYR A 69 0.15 9.50 -2.09
CA TYR A 69 0.00 10.30 -3.29
C TYR A 69 1.35 10.84 -3.78
N GLY A 70 1.46 11.00 -5.10
CA GLY A 70 2.61 11.64 -5.73
C GLY A 70 2.46 13.16 -5.72
N ALA A 71 3.48 13.87 -5.25
CA ALA A 71 3.55 15.32 -5.22
C ALA A 71 4.77 15.83 -6.01
N LYS A 72 4.84 17.15 -6.21
CA LYS A 72 6.03 17.79 -6.81
C LYS A 72 7.22 17.57 -5.87
N GLY A 73 8.15 16.71 -6.27
CA GLY A 73 9.39 16.43 -5.51
C GLY A 73 9.45 15.04 -4.88
N GLY A 74 8.37 14.26 -4.86
CA GLY A 74 8.40 12.91 -4.32
C GLY A 74 7.02 12.37 -3.93
N TRP A 75 7.04 11.35 -3.08
CA TRP A 75 5.85 10.69 -2.57
C TRP A 75 5.61 11.06 -1.12
N ILE A 76 4.33 11.15 -0.75
CA ILE A 76 3.89 11.50 0.61
C ILE A 76 2.81 10.48 1.01
N PRO A 77 2.82 9.97 2.25
CA PRO A 77 1.70 9.16 2.74
C PRO A 77 0.44 10.03 2.89
N THR A 78 -0.74 9.46 2.66
CA THR A 78 -2.00 10.12 3.05
C THR A 78 -2.18 10.04 4.56
N GLU A 79 -3.15 10.78 5.10
CA GLU A 79 -3.54 10.64 6.51
C GLU A 79 -3.99 9.20 6.80
N GLU A 80 -4.77 8.61 5.91
CA GLU A 80 -5.17 7.20 5.96
C GLU A 80 -3.96 6.25 5.90
N GLY A 81 -2.96 6.57 5.08
CA GLY A 81 -1.71 5.81 5.00
C GLY A 81 -0.95 5.76 6.32
N ILE A 82 -0.86 6.90 7.02
CA ILE A 82 -0.22 6.99 8.34
C ILE A 82 -1.04 6.20 9.36
N LYS A 83 -2.34 6.46 9.46
CA LYS A 83 -3.25 5.76 10.40
C LYS A 83 -3.25 4.25 10.18
N PHE A 84 -3.20 3.80 8.92
CA PHE A 84 -3.14 2.38 8.58
C PHE A 84 -1.84 1.74 9.08
N ILE A 85 -0.70 2.41 8.88
CA ILE A 85 0.60 1.96 9.39
C ILE A 85 0.63 1.88 10.93
N HIS A 86 -0.11 2.76 11.60
CA HIS A 86 -0.29 2.72 13.06
C HIS A 86 -1.33 1.70 13.54
N GLY A 87 -2.02 1.03 12.62
CA GLY A 87 -3.08 0.08 12.95
C GLY A 87 -4.37 0.73 13.46
N GLU A 88 -4.54 2.03 13.26
CA GLU A 88 -5.71 2.80 13.70
C GLU A 88 -6.92 2.65 12.76
N VAL A 89 -6.67 2.32 11.48
CA VAL A 89 -7.70 2.09 10.47
C VAL A 89 -7.43 0.81 9.71
N THR A 90 -8.48 0.27 9.07
CA THR A 90 -8.38 -0.84 8.13
C THR A 90 -8.33 -0.33 6.69
N CYS A 91 -7.79 -1.16 5.79
CA CYS A 91 -7.78 -0.91 4.35
C CYS A 91 -8.23 -2.18 3.63
N MET A 92 -8.77 -2.06 2.42
CA MET A 92 -9.17 -3.22 1.64
C MET A 92 -7.94 -3.97 1.12
N ASP A 93 -7.91 -5.29 1.27
CA ASP A 93 -6.78 -6.13 0.87
C ASP A 93 -6.61 -6.24 -0.66
N ILE A 94 -7.68 -6.00 -1.41
CA ILE A 94 -7.71 -6.05 -2.88
C ILE A 94 -8.47 -4.84 -3.41
N VAL A 95 -7.88 -4.18 -4.41
CA VAL A 95 -8.55 -3.16 -5.22
C VAL A 95 -8.50 -3.55 -6.70
N ALA A 96 -9.52 -3.14 -7.45
CA ALA A 96 -9.61 -3.33 -8.89
C ALA A 96 -9.33 -2.00 -9.60
N THR A 97 -8.66 -2.04 -10.74
CA THR A 97 -8.41 -0.85 -11.57
C THR A 97 -8.68 -1.11 -13.04
N MET A 98 -9.15 -0.10 -13.75
CA MET A 98 -9.30 -0.10 -15.21
C MET A 98 -8.98 1.30 -15.73
N ALA A 99 -8.15 1.41 -16.77
CA ALA A 99 -7.66 2.70 -17.28
C ALA A 99 -7.07 3.63 -16.19
N ASN A 100 -6.28 3.06 -15.26
CA ASN A 100 -5.68 3.75 -14.10
C ASN A 100 -6.69 4.34 -13.09
N GLN A 101 -7.97 3.98 -13.18
CA GLN A 101 -8.98 4.37 -12.22
C GLN A 101 -9.36 3.19 -11.34
N VAL A 102 -9.56 3.44 -10.05
CA VAL A 102 -10.06 2.44 -9.10
C VAL A 102 -11.52 2.17 -9.41
N LEU A 103 -11.88 0.90 -9.57
CA LEU A 103 -13.25 0.46 -9.79
C LEU A 103 -13.98 0.36 -8.45
N SER A 104 -15.24 0.82 -8.44
CA SER A 104 -16.15 0.59 -7.32
C SER A 104 -16.40 -0.91 -7.11
N TYR A 105 -16.72 -1.32 -5.88
CA TYR A 105 -16.94 -2.72 -5.52
C TYR A 105 -18.22 -3.32 -6.10
N ASP A 106 -19.15 -2.48 -6.56
CA ASP A 106 -20.36 -2.88 -7.31
C ASP A 106 -20.12 -3.04 -8.83
N HIS A 107 -18.92 -2.76 -9.31
CA HIS A 107 -18.60 -2.85 -10.73
C HIS A 107 -18.60 -4.32 -11.21
N LYS A 108 -19.27 -4.60 -12.34
CA LYS A 108 -19.37 -5.93 -13.01
C LYS A 108 -18.05 -6.72 -13.14
N ALA A 109 -16.92 -6.03 -13.17
CA ALA A 109 -15.61 -6.67 -13.22
C ALA A 109 -15.32 -7.58 -12.01
N TRP A 110 -15.88 -7.25 -10.84
CA TRP A 110 -15.75 -8.03 -9.61
C TRP A 110 -16.41 -9.40 -9.69
N GLU A 111 -17.46 -9.57 -10.51
CA GLU A 111 -18.10 -10.87 -10.76
C GLU A 111 -17.12 -11.91 -11.36
N THR A 112 -16.04 -11.44 -11.98
CA THR A 112 -15.00 -12.30 -12.57
C THR A 112 -13.85 -12.62 -11.62
N HIS A 113 -13.89 -12.15 -10.37
CA HIS A 113 -12.89 -12.41 -9.35
C HIS A 113 -13.36 -13.49 -8.38
N SER A 114 -12.52 -14.49 -8.11
CA SER A 114 -12.81 -15.59 -7.18
C SER A 114 -12.71 -15.26 -5.69
N LYS A 115 -12.34 -14.04 -5.29
CA LYS A 115 -12.13 -13.66 -3.90
C LYS A 115 -12.79 -12.32 -3.66
N GLU A 116 -13.60 -12.26 -2.63
CA GLU A 116 -14.20 -11.02 -2.17
C GLU A 116 -13.13 -10.16 -1.48
N PRO A 117 -13.09 -8.86 -1.76
CA PRO A 117 -12.27 -7.90 -1.03
C PRO A 117 -12.64 -7.87 0.44
N MET A 118 -11.63 -7.84 1.31
CA MET A 118 -11.85 -7.77 2.75
C MET A 118 -11.06 -6.63 3.38
N ALA A 119 -11.67 -5.99 4.39
CA ALA A 119 -10.97 -5.02 5.21
C ALA A 119 -9.94 -5.75 6.09
N VAL A 120 -8.70 -5.26 6.06
CA VAL A 120 -7.57 -5.79 6.81
C VAL A 120 -6.89 -4.68 7.60
N ASN A 121 -6.39 -5.02 8.78
CA ASN A 121 -5.45 -4.21 9.54
C ASN A 121 -4.01 -4.51 9.06
N ILE A 122 -3.06 -3.61 9.33
CA ILE A 122 -1.64 -3.88 9.08
C ILE A 122 -1.15 -5.17 9.76
N SER A 123 -1.65 -5.49 10.96
CA SER A 123 -1.30 -6.73 11.67
C SER A 123 -1.69 -8.00 10.93
N ASP A 124 -2.74 -7.94 10.11
CA ASP A 124 -3.24 -9.09 9.33
C ASP A 124 -2.34 -9.40 8.13
N ILE A 125 -1.56 -8.41 7.67
CA ILE A 125 -0.65 -8.53 6.53
C ILE A 125 0.79 -8.73 7.01
N ASP A 126 1.27 -7.86 7.90
CA ASP A 126 2.64 -7.87 8.41
C ASP A 126 2.69 -7.41 9.87
N TYR A 127 2.52 -8.38 10.77
CA TYR A 127 2.63 -8.20 12.23
C TYR A 127 3.89 -7.43 12.66
N TYR A 128 5.01 -7.59 11.95
CA TYR A 128 6.25 -6.92 12.31
C TYR A 128 6.31 -5.46 11.85
N SER A 129 5.65 -5.12 10.74
CA SER A 129 5.55 -3.73 10.29
C SER A 129 4.60 -2.91 11.15
N TYR A 130 3.71 -3.54 11.93
CA TYR A 130 2.87 -2.87 12.92
C TYR A 130 3.68 -2.39 14.15
N LYS A 131 4.55 -3.25 14.70
CA LYS A 131 5.27 -2.97 15.95
C LYS A 131 6.17 -1.74 15.82
N ARG A 132 5.99 -0.78 16.73
CA ARG A 132 6.87 0.39 16.80
C ARG A 132 8.27 -0.01 17.26
N ARG A 133 9.29 0.72 16.81
CA ARG A 133 10.69 0.46 17.18
C ARG A 133 10.90 0.48 18.70
N GLU A 134 10.16 1.31 19.41
CA GLU A 134 10.18 1.43 20.88
C GLU A 134 9.62 0.18 21.57
N GLU A 135 8.53 -0.38 21.06
CA GLU A 135 7.93 -1.62 21.57
C GLU A 135 8.88 -2.81 21.38
N TYR A 136 9.59 -2.84 20.24
CA TYR A 136 10.67 -3.80 19.98
C TYR A 136 11.84 -3.69 20.96
N GLN A 137 12.22 -2.45 21.33
CA GLN A 137 13.28 -2.22 22.30
C GLN A 137 12.85 -2.62 23.72
N ALA A 138 11.60 -2.33 24.10
CA ALA A 138 11.03 -2.74 25.37
C ALA A 138 10.96 -4.26 25.53
N GLU A 139 10.56 -5.01 24.48
CA GLU A 139 10.52 -6.49 24.50
C GLU A 139 11.91 -7.15 24.56
N LYS A 140 12.95 -6.49 24.06
CA LYS A 140 14.35 -6.95 24.18
C LYS A 140 15.01 -6.56 25.50
N SER A 141 14.39 -5.67 26.27
CA SER A 141 14.95 -5.15 27.53
C SER A 141 14.83 -6.06 28.77
N PRO A 142 14.04 -7.16 28.83
CA PRO A 142 14.01 -8.00 30.02
C PRO A 142 14.95 -9.21 29.88
N GLN A 143 16.27 -8.97 29.82
CA GLN A 143 17.28 -10.01 30.12
C GLN A 143 18.71 -9.48 30.36
N ALA A 144 18.89 -8.19 30.68
CA ALA A 144 20.22 -7.62 30.96
C ALA A 144 20.56 -7.47 32.46
N ASN A 145 19.64 -7.83 33.38
CA ASN A 145 19.84 -7.68 34.83
C ASN A 145 19.51 -8.96 35.62
N LEU A 146 19.99 -10.10 35.13
CA LEU A 146 20.13 -11.32 35.92
C LEU A 146 21.53 -11.85 35.59
N PHE A 147 22.56 -11.31 36.26
CA PHE A 147 23.79 -11.96 36.74
C PHE A 147 24.73 -10.88 37.28
#